data_AF-G2NUS4-F1
#
_entry.id   AF-G2NUS4-F1
#
_cell.length_a   1.000
_cell.length_b   1.000
_cell.length_c   1.000
_cell.angle_alpha   90.00
_cell.angle_beta   90.00
_cell.angle_gamma   90.00
#
_symmetry.space_group_name_H-M   'P 1'
#
loop_
_entity.id
_entity.type
_entity.pdbx_description
1 polymer ?
#
loop_
_entity_poly.entity_id
_entity_poly.type
_entity_poly.pdbx_seq_one_letter_code
_entity_poly.pdbx_strand_id
1 'polypeptide(L)'
;MTVHSPAPEHPGARRRRNRRRALPAALVLALAAAITACGSDEPSRYSRTCGVVVDGSGSAAASRTGFDAEAKLKATLEKFLSDHKCRRTSFAPITKVSEASKCQVSPLDLDPDTSKTADRERARTAMRAVALSNALKLLRCAQKEEPGSDVLGGLSRIALSKPSGDDASFDVLVVSDFDQGDTDFRLGRQDLSTAASRRTVIDGFLKSHGAPKLSGADIYPVGYGMKYHTDTSHYEQFNAFWTELLEGRVKAHVDTTYRR
;
A
#
# COMPACT_ATOMS: atom_id res chain seq x y z
N MET A 1 38.64 -25.06 -75.14
CA MET A 1 40.08 -25.12 -75.48
C MET A 1 40.68 -23.83 -74.96
N THR A 2 41.30 -23.83 -73.77
CA THR A 2 42.76 -23.83 -73.57
C THR A 2 43.43 -22.75 -74.43
N VAL A 3 44.16 -21.78 -73.87
CA VAL A 3 45.57 -21.96 -73.47
C VAL A 3 46.07 -20.74 -72.66
N HIS A 4 47.07 -21.05 -71.82
CA HIS A 4 48.00 -20.28 -71.00
C HIS A 4 48.38 -18.82 -71.34
N SER A 5 48.70 -18.11 -70.24
CA SER A 5 49.71 -17.05 -69.98
C SER A 5 51.05 -17.19 -70.77
N PRO A 6 52.12 -16.34 -70.67
CA PRO A 6 52.42 -15.30 -69.63
C PRO A 6 53.32 -14.07 -70.04
N ALA A 7 53.61 -13.22 -69.03
CA ALA A 7 54.92 -12.56 -68.71
C ALA A 7 55.46 -11.38 -69.58
N PRO A 8 56.48 -10.59 -69.13
CA PRO A 8 57.09 -10.37 -67.79
C PRO A 8 57.44 -8.90 -67.40
N GLU A 9 57.73 -8.72 -66.11
CA GLU A 9 58.81 -7.97 -65.41
C GLU A 9 59.18 -6.48 -65.69
N HIS A 10 58.90 -5.65 -64.65
CA HIS A 10 59.74 -4.67 -63.91
C HIS A 10 61.15 -4.27 -64.43
N PRO A 11 61.63 -3.00 -64.23
CA PRO A 11 62.01 -2.54 -62.87
C PRO A 11 62.05 -1.03 -62.56
N GLY A 12 61.97 -0.72 -61.26
CA GLY A 12 62.96 0.14 -60.58
C GLY A 12 62.69 1.65 -60.48
N ALA A 13 62.51 2.16 -59.26
CA ALA A 13 63.48 3.04 -58.60
C ALA A 13 62.92 3.61 -57.28
N ARG A 14 63.60 3.31 -56.17
CA ARG A 14 63.47 4.01 -54.88
C ARG A 14 64.52 5.12 -54.82
N ARG A 15 64.18 6.32 -54.34
CA ARG A 15 64.68 6.90 -53.05
C ARG A 15 64.46 8.41 -52.89
N ARG A 16 64.03 8.75 -51.65
CA ARG A 16 64.45 9.89 -50.78
C ARG A 16 63.95 11.30 -51.18
N ARG A 17 63.59 12.23 -50.30
CA ARG A 17 63.69 12.33 -48.82
C ARG A 17 62.85 13.54 -48.34
N ASN A 18 62.35 13.40 -47.11
CA ASN A 18 62.24 14.41 -46.04
C ASN A 18 61.25 15.59 -46.09
N ARG A 19 60.27 15.44 -45.17
CA ARG A 19 59.95 16.33 -44.03
C ARG A 19 59.49 17.76 -44.36
N ARG A 20 58.26 18.07 -43.94
CA ARG A 20 57.98 19.06 -42.88
C ARG A 20 56.55 18.92 -42.35
N ARG A 21 56.41 19.26 -41.07
CA ARG A 21 55.26 19.12 -40.17
C ARG A 21 54.13 20.11 -40.54
N ALA A 22 52.88 19.73 -40.29
CA ALA A 22 51.90 20.48 -39.48
C ALA A 22 50.55 19.71 -39.43
N LEU A 23 50.11 19.35 -38.22
CA LEU A 23 48.70 19.17 -37.82
C LEU A 23 48.10 20.58 -37.55
N PRO A 24 46.78 20.82 -37.35
CA PRO A 24 45.58 19.95 -37.42
C PRO A 24 44.34 20.61 -38.11
N ALA A 25 43.32 19.83 -38.50
CA ALA A 25 41.92 20.29 -38.67
C ALA A 25 41.02 19.04 -38.81
N ALA A 26 40.29 18.64 -37.76
CA ALA A 26 38.87 18.94 -37.55
C ALA A 26 37.93 18.34 -38.61
N LEU A 27 37.24 17.25 -38.26
CA LEU A 27 35.77 17.23 -38.16
C LEU A 27 35.31 15.96 -37.44
N VAL A 28 34.80 16.16 -36.23
CA VAL A 28 34.03 15.17 -35.46
C VAL A 28 32.61 15.21 -36.02
N LEU A 29 32.17 14.17 -36.75
CA LEU A 29 30.74 13.95 -36.95
C LEU A 29 30.20 13.19 -35.75
N ALA A 30 29.81 13.94 -34.72
CA ALA A 30 28.86 13.45 -33.74
C ALA A 30 27.48 13.44 -34.42
N LEU A 31 26.96 12.25 -34.73
CA LEU A 31 25.54 12.11 -35.05
C LEU A 31 24.76 12.50 -33.81
N ALA A 32 24.20 13.70 -33.82
CA ALA A 32 23.19 14.14 -32.90
C ALA A 32 21.94 13.28 -33.13
N ALA A 33 21.79 12.21 -32.34
CA ALA A 33 20.50 11.62 -32.07
C ALA A 33 19.70 12.62 -31.24
N ALA A 34 19.12 13.63 -31.90
CA ALA A 34 18.06 14.44 -31.34
C ALA A 34 16.80 13.58 -31.29
N ILE A 35 16.76 12.65 -30.34
CA ILE A 35 15.51 12.09 -29.87
C ILE A 35 14.85 13.25 -29.14
N THR A 36 13.94 13.95 -29.82
CA THR A 36 12.97 14.81 -29.16
C THR A 36 12.10 13.92 -28.29
N ALA A 37 12.58 13.63 -27.08
CA ALA A 37 11.72 13.17 -26.01
C ALA A 37 10.80 14.35 -25.67
N CYS A 38 9.70 14.46 -26.41
CA CYS A 38 8.49 15.10 -25.91
C CYS A 38 7.91 14.21 -24.79
N GLY A 39 8.69 14.00 -23.74
CA GLY A 39 8.17 13.53 -22.46
C GLY A 39 7.61 14.78 -21.80
N SER A 40 6.30 14.82 -21.60
CA SER A 40 5.72 15.82 -20.71
C SER A 40 6.39 15.65 -19.34
N ASP A 41 7.14 16.65 -18.88
CA ASP A 41 7.74 16.72 -17.52
C ASP A 41 6.68 16.80 -16.40
N GLU A 42 5.42 16.45 -16.68
CA GLU A 42 4.36 16.41 -15.69
C GLU A 42 4.53 15.18 -14.79
N PRO A 43 4.45 15.33 -13.45
CA PRO A 43 4.50 14.20 -12.54
C PRO A 43 3.46 13.14 -12.91
N SER A 44 3.91 11.89 -13.03
CA SER A 44 3.03 10.77 -13.34
C SER A 44 1.84 10.70 -12.37
N ARG A 45 0.67 10.34 -12.90
CA ARG A 45 -0.55 10.16 -12.10
C ARG A 45 -0.39 9.02 -11.13
N TYR A 46 -0.95 9.20 -9.94
CA TYR A 46 -1.19 8.11 -9.02
C TYR A 46 -2.30 7.22 -9.59
N SER A 47 -2.24 5.93 -9.29
CA SER A 47 -3.23 4.95 -9.79
C SER A 47 -3.72 4.00 -8.71
N ARG A 48 -3.04 3.92 -7.56
CA ARG A 48 -3.37 2.99 -6.49
C ARG A 48 -4.67 3.36 -5.80
N THR A 49 -5.46 2.35 -5.48
CA THR A 49 -6.62 2.47 -4.60
C THR A 49 -6.20 2.02 -3.22
N CYS A 50 -6.50 2.84 -2.24
CA CYS A 50 -6.14 2.61 -0.85
C CYS A 50 -7.38 2.62 0.04
N GLY A 51 -7.27 2.00 1.20
CA GLY A 51 -8.28 1.99 2.24
C GLY A 51 -7.71 2.44 3.58
N VAL A 52 -8.55 3.05 4.39
CA VAL A 52 -8.22 3.41 5.78
C VAL A 52 -9.30 2.84 6.68
N VAL A 53 -8.91 1.91 7.55
CA VAL A 53 -9.77 1.31 8.57
C VAL A 53 -9.39 1.90 9.93
N VAL A 54 -10.38 2.37 10.68
CA VAL A 54 -10.15 3.13 11.91
C VAL A 54 -10.94 2.57 13.07
N ASP A 55 -10.24 2.21 14.14
CA ASP A 55 -10.81 1.62 15.35
C ASP A 55 -11.43 2.63 16.30
N GLY A 56 -12.76 2.54 16.47
CA GLY A 56 -13.52 3.35 17.41
C GLY A 56 -13.79 2.69 18.75
N SER A 57 -13.17 1.55 19.05
CA SER A 57 -13.37 0.82 20.31
C SER A 57 -12.78 1.58 21.51
N GLY A 58 -13.09 1.09 22.72
CA GLY A 58 -12.54 1.67 23.95
C GLY A 58 -11.02 1.59 24.05
N SER A 59 -10.38 0.58 23.43
CA SER A 59 -8.91 0.47 23.42
C SER A 59 -8.25 1.49 22.50
N ALA A 60 -8.99 2.12 21.59
CA ALA A 60 -8.48 3.19 20.74
C ALA A 60 -8.23 4.52 21.48
N ALA A 61 -8.73 4.68 22.70
CA ALA A 61 -8.60 5.92 23.47
C ALA A 61 -7.16 6.19 23.92
N ALA A 62 -6.80 7.48 24.03
CA ALA A 62 -5.55 7.95 24.64
C ALA A 62 -5.59 7.77 26.16
N SER A 63 -5.38 6.53 26.63
CA SER A 63 -5.43 6.15 28.04
C SER A 63 -4.31 5.17 28.38
N ARG A 64 -4.07 4.91 29.68
CA ARG A 64 -3.02 3.98 30.13
C ARG A 64 -3.13 2.57 29.54
N THR A 65 -4.34 2.15 29.16
CA THR A 65 -4.63 0.81 28.62
C THR A 65 -5.01 0.85 27.15
N GLY A 66 -5.02 2.03 26.52
CA GLY A 66 -5.36 2.19 25.12
C GLY A 66 -4.14 2.45 24.25
N PHE A 67 -4.31 2.30 22.94
CA PHE A 67 -3.22 2.42 21.98
C PHE A 67 -3.14 3.81 21.31
N ASP A 68 -4.09 4.71 21.59
CA ASP A 68 -4.18 6.07 21.03
C ASP A 68 -4.27 6.08 19.49
N ALA A 69 -5.44 5.70 18.96
CA ALA A 69 -5.70 5.67 17.53
C ALA A 69 -5.57 7.05 16.86
N GLU A 70 -5.90 8.13 17.56
CA GLU A 70 -5.78 9.49 17.03
C GLU A 70 -4.30 9.86 16.80
N ALA A 71 -3.42 9.60 17.77
CA ALA A 71 -1.99 9.84 17.60
C ALA A 71 -1.40 8.98 16.48
N LYS A 72 -1.78 7.70 16.40
CA LYS A 72 -1.31 6.79 15.35
C LYS A 72 -1.76 7.23 13.96
N LEU A 73 -3.02 7.64 13.79
CA LEU A 73 -3.51 8.19 12.52
C LEU A 73 -2.69 9.41 12.08
N LYS A 74 -2.48 10.37 12.98
CA LYS A 74 -1.69 11.58 12.70
C LYS A 74 -0.25 11.27 12.31
N ALA A 75 0.34 10.22 12.90
CA ALA A 75 1.72 9.84 12.64
C ALA A 75 1.91 9.07 11.32
N THR A 76 0.91 8.32 10.87
CA THR A 76 1.09 7.30 9.82
C THR A 76 0.32 7.58 8.53
N LEU A 77 -0.88 8.15 8.60
CA LEU A 77 -1.81 8.14 7.46
C LEU A 77 -1.27 8.89 6.24
N GLU A 78 -0.82 10.14 6.42
CA GLU A 78 -0.34 10.92 5.27
C GLU A 78 0.89 10.29 4.62
N LYS A 79 1.78 9.70 5.44
CA LYS A 79 2.95 8.98 4.97
C LYS A 79 2.55 7.74 4.17
N PHE A 80 1.65 6.91 4.71
CA PHE A 80 1.09 5.75 4.00
C PHE A 80 0.50 6.15 2.63
N LEU A 81 -0.36 7.17 2.59
CA LEU A 81 -0.98 7.62 1.34
C LEU A 81 0.05 8.10 0.30
N SER A 82 1.15 8.70 0.76
CA SER A 82 2.24 9.15 -0.09
C SER A 82 3.12 8.00 -0.57
N ASP A 83 3.56 7.13 0.34
CA ASP A 83 4.45 6.00 0.06
C ASP A 83 3.81 5.04 -0.98
N HIS A 84 2.51 4.77 -0.83
CA HIS A 84 1.75 3.90 -1.73
C HIS A 84 1.21 4.62 -2.98
N LYS A 85 1.50 5.92 -3.15
CA LYS A 85 1.04 6.72 -4.30
C LYS A 85 -0.46 6.54 -4.54
N CYS A 86 -1.25 6.68 -3.48
CA CYS A 86 -2.69 6.47 -3.50
C CYS A 86 -3.36 7.56 -4.33
N ARG A 87 -4.13 7.19 -5.35
CA ARG A 87 -5.03 8.10 -6.07
C ARG A 87 -6.38 8.18 -5.39
N ARG A 88 -6.97 7.04 -5.04
CA ARG A 88 -8.27 7.00 -4.38
C ARG A 88 -8.11 6.44 -2.98
N THR A 89 -8.82 7.00 -2.02
CA THR A 89 -8.88 6.43 -0.68
C THR A 89 -10.33 6.30 -0.21
N SER A 90 -10.66 5.14 0.33
CA SER A 90 -11.93 4.85 0.99
C SER A 90 -11.72 4.67 2.49
N PHE A 91 -12.79 4.77 3.27
CA PHE A 91 -12.71 4.70 4.72
C PHE A 91 -13.75 3.74 5.29
N ALA A 92 -13.37 3.00 6.34
CA ALA A 92 -14.28 2.15 7.09
C ALA A 92 -14.00 2.27 8.60
N PRO A 93 -15.02 2.41 9.45
CA PRO A 93 -14.82 2.33 10.89
C PRO A 93 -14.84 0.87 11.35
N ILE A 94 -14.15 0.61 12.46
CA ILE A 94 -14.41 -0.54 13.33
C ILE A 94 -15.29 -0.03 14.48
N THR A 95 -16.51 -0.56 14.56
CA THR A 95 -17.55 -0.22 15.54
C THR A 95 -18.08 -1.49 16.18
N LYS A 96 -19.19 -1.43 16.93
CA LYS A 96 -19.88 -2.64 17.39
C LYS A 96 -20.47 -3.50 16.24
N VAL A 97 -20.85 -2.88 15.13
CA VAL A 97 -21.45 -3.52 13.95
C VAL A 97 -20.93 -2.79 12.70
N SER A 98 -19.70 -3.08 12.31
CA SER A 98 -18.93 -2.24 11.39
C SER A 98 -19.53 -2.20 9.99
N GLU A 99 -20.03 -3.34 9.50
CA GLU A 99 -20.65 -3.41 8.17
C GLU A 99 -21.87 -2.49 8.04
N ALA A 100 -22.70 -2.38 9.09
CA ALA A 100 -23.90 -1.57 9.12
C ALA A 100 -23.70 -0.15 9.69
N SER A 101 -22.47 0.21 10.04
CA SER A 101 -22.14 1.48 10.69
C SER A 101 -22.76 2.70 9.99
N LYS A 102 -23.39 3.57 10.79
CA LYS A 102 -23.90 4.88 10.33
C LYS A 102 -22.77 5.91 10.24
N CYS A 103 -21.64 5.66 10.89
CA CYS A 103 -20.45 6.48 10.76
C CYS A 103 -19.81 6.27 9.39
N GLN A 104 -19.88 7.30 8.54
CA GLN A 104 -19.41 7.26 7.16
C GLN A 104 -18.74 8.57 6.78
N VAL A 105 -17.74 8.45 5.90
CA VAL A 105 -17.12 9.57 5.20
C VAL A 105 -16.95 9.18 3.74
N SER A 106 -17.09 10.15 2.84
CA SER A 106 -17.00 9.89 1.40
C SER A 106 -15.58 9.50 0.99
N PRO A 107 -15.43 8.61 -0.02
CA PRO A 107 -14.14 8.38 -0.66
C PRO A 107 -13.54 9.67 -1.22
N LEU A 108 -12.22 9.70 -1.33
CA LEU A 108 -11.46 10.89 -1.72
C LEU A 108 -10.58 10.59 -2.93
N ASP A 109 -10.53 11.53 -3.89
CA ASP A 109 -9.48 11.58 -4.91
C ASP A 109 -8.31 12.41 -4.35
N LEU A 110 -7.19 11.74 -4.13
CA LEU A 110 -5.93 12.30 -3.63
C LEU A 110 -5.06 12.87 -4.75
N ASP A 111 -5.38 12.55 -6.01
CA ASP A 111 -4.66 13.05 -7.17
C ASP A 111 -5.65 13.57 -8.24
N PRO A 112 -6.47 14.58 -7.90
CA PRO A 112 -7.52 15.09 -8.77
C PRO A 112 -6.97 15.71 -10.05
N ASP A 113 -7.85 15.92 -11.03
CA ASP A 113 -7.50 16.67 -12.23
C ASP A 113 -7.25 18.14 -11.85
N THR A 114 -6.06 18.63 -12.18
CA THR A 114 -5.65 20.02 -11.96
C THR A 114 -5.29 20.64 -13.31
N SER A 115 -5.23 21.98 -13.39
CA SER A 115 -4.67 22.62 -14.58
C SER A 115 -3.20 22.21 -14.77
N LYS A 116 -2.72 22.24 -16.01
CA LYS A 116 -1.33 21.87 -16.38
C LYS A 116 -0.25 22.69 -15.66
N THR A 117 -0.61 23.89 -15.20
CA THR A 117 0.29 24.82 -14.51
C THR A 117 0.17 24.76 -12.98
N ALA A 118 -0.79 23.98 -12.45
CA ALA A 118 -0.97 23.86 -11.01
C ALA A 118 0.08 22.94 -10.40
N ASP A 119 0.52 23.29 -9.19
CA ASP A 119 1.38 22.43 -8.38
C ASP A 119 0.61 21.20 -7.90
N ARG A 120 0.84 20.08 -8.60
CA ARG A 120 0.18 18.80 -8.35
C ARG A 120 0.53 18.23 -6.97
N GLU A 121 1.76 18.41 -6.50
CA GLU A 121 2.17 17.86 -5.21
C GLU A 121 1.59 18.67 -4.05
N ARG A 122 1.46 19.99 -4.22
CA ARG A 122 0.71 20.82 -3.28
C ARG A 122 -0.76 20.38 -3.19
N ALA A 123 -1.40 20.08 -4.32
CA ALA A 123 -2.77 19.55 -4.34
C ALA A 123 -2.87 18.21 -3.61
N ARG A 124 -1.96 17.26 -3.90
CA ARG A 124 -1.89 15.95 -3.21
C ARG A 124 -1.69 16.10 -1.71
N THR A 125 -0.80 16.99 -1.28
CA THR A 125 -0.56 17.30 0.13
C THR A 125 -1.83 17.81 0.81
N ALA A 126 -2.53 18.77 0.18
CA ALA A 126 -3.80 19.26 0.70
C ALA A 126 -4.84 18.13 0.80
N MET A 127 -4.92 17.24 -0.19
CA MET A 127 -5.87 16.13 -0.16
C MET A 127 -5.52 15.07 0.89
N ARG A 128 -4.24 14.80 1.16
CA ARG A 128 -3.81 13.93 2.28
C ARG A 128 -4.22 14.51 3.63
N ALA A 129 -4.09 15.82 3.83
CA ALA A 129 -4.59 16.48 5.03
C ALA A 129 -6.12 16.38 5.19
N VAL A 130 -6.87 16.48 4.08
CA VAL A 130 -8.33 16.22 4.07
C VAL A 130 -8.64 14.77 4.43
N ALA A 131 -7.85 13.81 3.93
CA ALA A 131 -8.01 12.39 4.29
C ALA A 131 -7.79 12.16 5.79
N LEU A 132 -6.78 12.80 6.39
CA LEU A 132 -6.56 12.75 7.84
C LEU A 132 -7.74 13.35 8.61
N SER A 133 -8.24 14.51 8.20
CA SER A 133 -9.44 15.10 8.82
C SER A 133 -10.66 14.17 8.74
N ASN A 134 -10.88 13.52 7.60
CA ASN A 134 -11.96 12.54 7.42
C ASN A 134 -11.79 11.31 8.31
N ALA A 135 -10.56 10.76 8.41
CA ALA A 135 -10.27 9.63 9.28
C ALA A 135 -10.51 9.97 10.77
N LEU A 136 -10.11 11.17 11.21
CA LEU A 136 -10.36 11.64 12.58
C LEU A 136 -11.85 11.90 12.85
N LYS A 137 -12.59 12.42 11.87
CA LYS A 137 -14.06 12.54 11.97
C LYS A 137 -14.71 11.17 12.11
N LEU A 138 -14.26 10.20 11.32
CA LEU A 138 -14.76 8.83 11.36
C LEU A 138 -14.47 8.17 12.72
N LEU A 139 -13.24 8.31 13.24
CA LEU A 139 -12.84 7.85 14.58
C LEU A 139 -13.79 8.38 15.66
N ARG A 140 -13.97 9.71 15.70
CA ARG A 140 -14.82 10.36 16.71
C ARG A 140 -16.28 9.91 16.62
N CYS A 141 -16.80 9.71 15.40
CA CYS A 141 -18.13 9.16 15.22
C CYS A 141 -18.23 7.74 15.79
N ALA A 142 -17.29 6.86 15.40
CA ALA A 142 -17.27 5.46 15.84
C ALA A 142 -17.20 5.36 17.38
N GLN A 143 -16.33 6.15 18.01
CA GLN A 143 -16.18 6.21 19.47
C GLN A 143 -17.45 6.70 20.19
N LYS A 144 -18.11 7.72 19.64
CA LYS A 144 -19.26 8.36 20.28
C LYS A 144 -20.56 7.59 20.09
N GLU A 145 -20.77 7.08 18.88
CA GLU A 145 -22.09 6.67 18.43
C GLU A 145 -22.27 5.15 18.42
N GLU A 146 -21.19 4.38 18.18
CA GLU A 146 -21.26 2.93 17.97
C GLU A 146 -20.06 2.19 18.60
N PRO A 147 -19.72 2.42 19.88
CA PRO A 147 -18.51 1.86 20.49
C PRO A 147 -18.55 0.32 20.50
N GLY A 148 -17.50 -0.29 19.96
CA GLY A 148 -17.31 -1.75 19.88
C GLY A 148 -16.15 -2.10 18.93
N SER A 149 -15.80 -3.38 18.85
CA SER A 149 -14.62 -3.83 18.11
C SER A 149 -14.93 -4.98 17.12
N ASP A 150 -15.75 -4.70 16.13
CA ASP A 150 -15.99 -5.59 15.00
C ASP A 150 -14.93 -5.35 13.90
N VAL A 151 -13.71 -5.87 14.15
CA VAL A 151 -12.56 -5.73 13.26
C VAL A 151 -12.84 -6.38 11.90
N LEU A 152 -13.36 -7.60 11.90
CA LEU A 152 -13.68 -8.33 10.67
C LEU A 152 -14.72 -7.60 9.82
N GLY A 153 -15.78 -7.05 10.42
CA GLY A 153 -16.76 -6.26 9.68
C GLY A 153 -16.19 -4.95 9.14
N GLY A 154 -15.23 -4.33 9.84
CA GLY A 154 -14.51 -3.15 9.34
C GLY A 154 -13.70 -3.49 8.09
N LEU A 155 -13.06 -4.66 8.11
CA LEU A 155 -12.33 -5.22 6.97
C LEU A 155 -13.27 -5.64 5.81
N SER A 156 -14.43 -6.23 6.10
CA SER A 156 -15.47 -6.50 5.09
C SER A 156 -15.95 -5.23 4.42
N ARG A 157 -16.18 -4.18 5.21
CA ARG A 157 -16.66 -2.90 4.69
C ARG A 157 -15.64 -2.23 3.76
N ILE A 158 -14.35 -2.23 4.13
CA ILE A 158 -13.34 -1.65 3.24
C ILE A 158 -13.12 -2.50 1.98
N ALA A 159 -13.32 -3.81 2.05
CA ALA A 159 -13.26 -4.69 0.89
C ALA A 159 -14.28 -4.34 -0.21
N LEU A 160 -15.39 -3.65 0.13
CA LEU A 160 -16.34 -3.13 -0.86
C LEU A 160 -15.73 -2.06 -1.78
N SER A 161 -14.61 -1.47 -1.37
CA SER A 161 -13.85 -0.49 -2.18
C SER A 161 -12.75 -1.13 -3.02
N LYS A 162 -12.62 -2.47 -3.00
CA LYS A 162 -11.65 -3.18 -3.83
C LYS A 162 -11.90 -2.83 -5.30
N PRO A 163 -10.86 -2.47 -6.08
CA PRO A 163 -11.02 -2.23 -7.51
C PRO A 163 -11.49 -3.51 -8.22
N SER A 164 -12.25 -3.35 -9.31
CA SER A 164 -12.72 -4.49 -10.10
C SER A 164 -11.56 -5.19 -10.82
N GLY A 165 -11.67 -6.50 -10.99
CA GLY A 165 -10.66 -7.36 -11.64
C GLY A 165 -10.01 -8.32 -10.64
N ASP A 166 -9.68 -9.53 -11.11
CA ASP A 166 -9.22 -10.61 -10.25
C ASP A 166 -7.82 -10.33 -9.66
N ASP A 167 -6.97 -9.61 -10.40
CA ASP A 167 -5.61 -9.22 -10.00
C ASP A 167 -5.53 -7.79 -9.41
N ALA A 168 -6.68 -7.17 -9.09
CA ALA A 168 -6.71 -5.82 -8.55
C ALA A 168 -6.14 -5.79 -7.11
N SER A 169 -4.91 -5.32 -6.97
CA SER A 169 -4.31 -5.07 -5.66
C SER A 169 -4.77 -3.74 -5.06
N PHE A 170 -4.88 -3.69 -3.73
CA PHE A 170 -5.23 -2.48 -3.01
C PHE A 170 -4.59 -2.48 -1.62
N ASP A 171 -4.14 -1.31 -1.17
CA ASP A 171 -3.39 -1.14 0.08
C ASP A 171 -4.32 -0.65 1.19
N VAL A 172 -4.28 -1.25 2.38
CA VAL A 172 -5.18 -0.91 3.50
C VAL A 172 -4.39 -0.57 4.73
N LEU A 173 -4.44 0.68 5.16
CA LEU A 173 -3.99 1.05 6.50
C LEU A 173 -5.07 0.70 7.52
N VAL A 174 -4.73 -0.13 8.50
CA VAL A 174 -5.68 -0.52 9.56
C VAL A 174 -5.16 -0.01 10.90
N VAL A 175 -5.72 1.08 11.38
CA VAL A 175 -5.39 1.64 12.69
C VAL A 175 -6.28 0.99 13.74
N SER A 176 -5.79 -0.10 14.32
CA SER A 176 -6.48 -0.96 15.28
C SER A 176 -5.47 -1.80 16.06
N ASP A 177 -5.82 -2.17 17.30
CA ASP A 177 -5.09 -3.21 18.02
C ASP A 177 -5.51 -4.63 17.61
N PHE A 178 -6.51 -4.76 16.73
CA PHE A 178 -7.08 -6.00 16.21
C PHE A 178 -7.76 -6.87 17.29
N ASP A 179 -8.14 -6.31 18.44
CA ASP A 179 -8.89 -7.03 19.48
C ASP A 179 -10.36 -7.19 19.07
N GLN A 180 -10.71 -8.28 18.36
CA GLN A 180 -12.10 -8.55 17.98
C GLN A 180 -12.98 -8.76 19.22
N GLY A 181 -14.04 -7.96 19.32
CA GLY A 181 -15.01 -7.97 20.40
C GLY A 181 -16.32 -7.31 19.98
N ASP A 182 -17.17 -8.08 19.33
CA ASP A 182 -18.54 -7.72 19.01
C ASP A 182 -19.54 -8.42 19.97
N THR A 183 -20.82 -8.46 19.60
CA THR A 183 -21.88 -9.04 20.44
C THR A 183 -21.81 -10.57 20.50
N ASP A 184 -21.40 -11.19 19.39
CA ASP A 184 -21.46 -12.63 19.16
C ASP A 184 -20.08 -13.31 19.31
N PHE A 185 -19.00 -12.55 19.16
CA PHE A 185 -17.64 -13.05 19.24
C PHE A 185 -16.71 -12.13 20.05
N ARG A 186 -15.90 -12.74 20.93
CA ARG A 186 -14.81 -12.06 21.64
C ARG A 186 -13.56 -12.93 21.57
N LEU A 187 -12.51 -12.41 20.93
CA LEU A 187 -11.28 -13.14 20.66
C LEU A 187 -10.62 -13.62 21.95
N GLY A 188 -10.49 -12.74 22.95
CA GLY A 188 -9.90 -13.07 24.24
C GLY A 188 -10.66 -14.09 25.10
N ARG A 189 -11.79 -14.63 24.61
CA ARG A 189 -12.55 -15.71 25.28
C ARG A 189 -12.46 -17.05 24.55
N GLN A 190 -11.76 -17.09 23.43
CA GLN A 190 -11.64 -18.31 22.61
C GLN A 190 -10.43 -19.12 23.04
N ASP A 191 -10.50 -20.44 22.83
CA ASP A 191 -9.32 -21.30 22.91
C ASP A 191 -8.53 -21.21 21.60
N LEU A 192 -7.38 -20.55 21.67
CA LEU A 192 -6.42 -20.38 20.58
C LEU A 192 -5.11 -21.14 20.82
N SER A 193 -5.06 -21.95 21.89
CA SER A 193 -3.83 -22.58 22.40
C SER A 193 -3.22 -23.61 21.43
N THR A 194 -4.03 -24.19 20.55
CA THR A 194 -3.57 -25.18 19.56
C THR A 194 -3.99 -24.78 18.15
N ALA A 195 -3.29 -25.31 17.14
CA ALA A 195 -3.69 -25.10 15.74
C ALA A 195 -5.08 -25.69 15.42
N ALA A 196 -5.45 -26.80 16.05
CA ALA A 196 -6.74 -27.45 15.82
C ALA A 196 -7.91 -26.64 16.42
N SER A 197 -7.77 -26.19 17.68
CA SER A 197 -8.78 -25.34 18.32
C SER A 197 -8.92 -24.00 17.58
N ARG A 198 -7.80 -23.35 17.26
CA ARG A 198 -7.79 -22.11 16.49
C ARG A 198 -8.45 -22.21 15.11
N ARG A 199 -8.23 -23.30 14.36
CA ARG A 199 -8.94 -23.53 13.08
C ARG A 199 -10.45 -23.60 13.27
N THR A 200 -10.91 -24.32 14.29
CA THR A 200 -12.33 -24.43 14.60
C THR A 200 -12.93 -23.07 14.92
N VAL A 201 -12.21 -22.26 15.71
CA VAL A 201 -12.61 -20.89 16.04
C VAL A 201 -12.68 -20.01 14.80
N ILE A 202 -11.65 -20.03 13.93
CA ILE A 202 -11.62 -19.25 12.68
C ILE A 202 -12.78 -19.66 11.76
N ASP A 203 -12.99 -20.96 11.55
CA ASP A 203 -14.03 -21.46 10.64
C ASP A 203 -15.44 -21.11 11.18
N GLY A 204 -15.64 -21.21 12.51
CA GLY A 204 -16.88 -20.77 13.16
C GLY A 204 -17.09 -19.26 13.04
N PHE A 205 -16.05 -18.47 13.27
CA PHE A 205 -16.08 -17.01 13.19
C PHE A 205 -16.43 -16.53 11.77
N LEU A 206 -15.76 -17.07 10.74
CA LEU A 206 -16.06 -16.75 9.34
C LEU A 206 -17.43 -17.24 8.88
N LYS A 207 -17.94 -18.34 9.46
CA LYS A 207 -19.30 -18.83 9.17
C LYS A 207 -20.36 -17.86 9.68
N SER A 208 -20.18 -17.27 10.85
CA SER A 208 -21.15 -16.34 11.44
C SER A 208 -21.02 -14.91 10.92
N HIS A 209 -19.81 -14.45 10.60
CA HIS A 209 -19.54 -13.06 10.21
C HIS A 209 -19.31 -12.89 8.70
N GLY A 210 -19.23 -13.98 7.95
CA GLY A 210 -18.83 -13.97 6.56
C GLY A 210 -17.32 -13.84 6.38
N ALA A 211 -16.87 -14.00 5.14
CA ALA A 211 -15.47 -13.84 4.76
C ALA A 211 -15.29 -12.55 3.94
N PRO A 212 -14.49 -11.57 4.41
CA PRO A 212 -14.24 -10.35 3.67
C PRO A 212 -13.48 -10.66 2.38
N LYS A 213 -13.84 -9.98 1.28
CA LYS A 213 -13.24 -10.17 -0.05
C LYS A 213 -11.90 -9.42 -0.18
N LEU A 214 -10.90 -9.85 0.60
CA LEU A 214 -9.58 -9.19 0.71
C LEU A 214 -8.48 -9.88 -0.08
N SER A 215 -8.80 -10.87 -0.92
CA SER A 215 -7.79 -11.54 -1.74
C SER A 215 -7.01 -10.52 -2.59
N GLY A 216 -5.68 -10.50 -2.46
CA GLY A 216 -4.80 -9.55 -3.15
C GLY A 216 -4.71 -8.16 -2.51
N ALA A 217 -5.28 -7.97 -1.32
CA ALA A 217 -5.08 -6.77 -0.52
C ALA A 217 -3.78 -6.87 0.29
N ASP A 218 -3.04 -5.76 0.38
CA ASP A 218 -1.95 -5.58 1.33
C ASP A 218 -2.48 -4.82 2.55
N ILE A 219 -2.43 -5.46 3.72
CA ILE A 219 -2.92 -4.91 4.99
C ILE A 219 -1.73 -4.40 5.79
N TYR A 220 -1.76 -3.13 6.12
CA TYR A 220 -0.76 -2.41 6.89
C TYR A 220 -1.35 -2.07 8.27
N PRO A 221 -1.23 -2.95 9.27
CA PRO A 221 -1.80 -2.68 10.57
C PRO A 221 -0.94 -1.67 11.32
N VAL A 222 -1.57 -0.87 12.18
CA VAL A 222 -0.97 0.17 13.01
C VAL A 222 -1.56 0.06 14.42
N GLY A 223 -0.73 -0.28 15.41
CA GLY A 223 -1.18 -0.58 16.78
C GLY A 223 -1.47 -2.06 17.07
N TYR A 224 -1.20 -2.93 16.11
CA TYR A 224 -1.47 -4.37 16.16
C TYR A 224 -1.01 -5.06 17.45
N GLY A 225 -1.96 -5.68 18.17
CA GLY A 225 -1.68 -6.48 19.35
C GLY A 225 -1.08 -5.71 20.53
N MET A 226 -1.12 -4.38 20.54
CA MET A 226 -0.56 -3.56 21.63
C MET A 226 -1.20 -3.85 22.99
N LYS A 227 -2.44 -4.36 23.00
CA LYS A 227 -3.11 -4.87 24.21
C LYS A 227 -2.30 -5.96 24.94
N TYR A 228 -1.50 -6.74 24.21
CA TYR A 228 -0.73 -7.88 24.74
C TYR A 228 0.76 -7.57 24.94
N HIS A 229 1.16 -6.29 25.00
CA HIS A 229 2.57 -5.88 25.03
C HIS A 229 3.45 -6.52 26.13
N THR A 230 2.86 -6.96 27.25
CA THR A 230 3.57 -7.68 28.33
C THR A 230 3.35 -9.20 28.34
N ASP A 231 2.42 -9.71 27.54
CA ASP A 231 2.02 -11.12 27.55
C ASP A 231 2.33 -11.77 26.21
N THR A 232 3.56 -12.27 26.10
CA THR A 232 4.07 -12.87 24.86
C THR A 232 3.28 -14.10 24.45
N SER A 233 2.82 -14.91 25.41
CA SER A 233 2.09 -16.15 25.13
C SER A 233 0.72 -15.88 24.50
N HIS A 234 -0.03 -14.92 25.04
CA HIS A 234 -1.30 -14.50 24.44
C HIS A 234 -1.07 -13.75 23.12
N TYR A 235 0.00 -12.95 23.01
CA TYR A 235 0.36 -12.30 21.75
C TYR A 235 0.63 -13.30 20.62
N GLU A 236 1.36 -14.39 20.88
CA GLU A 236 1.64 -15.42 19.88
C GLU A 236 0.38 -16.12 19.39
N GLN A 237 -0.54 -16.46 20.30
CA GLN A 237 -1.83 -17.06 19.97
C GLN A 237 -2.71 -16.11 19.16
N PHE A 238 -2.77 -14.85 19.58
CA PHE A 238 -3.44 -13.75 18.87
C PHE A 238 -2.88 -13.56 17.46
N ASN A 239 -1.56 -13.48 17.32
CA ASN A 239 -0.89 -13.30 16.05
C ASN A 239 -1.13 -14.48 15.12
N ALA A 240 -1.07 -15.71 15.64
CA ALA A 240 -1.38 -16.92 14.87
C ALA A 240 -2.83 -16.93 14.37
N PHE A 241 -3.80 -16.46 15.16
CA PHE A 241 -5.20 -16.36 14.75
C PHE A 241 -5.38 -15.43 13.56
N TRP A 242 -4.88 -14.21 13.66
CA TRP A 242 -5.03 -13.22 12.59
C TRP A 242 -4.19 -13.57 11.36
N THR A 243 -3.01 -14.15 11.52
CA THR A 243 -2.20 -14.62 10.38
C THR A 243 -2.93 -15.71 9.62
N GLU A 244 -3.45 -16.73 10.32
CA GLU A 244 -4.18 -17.83 9.69
C GLU A 244 -5.50 -17.37 9.05
N LEU A 245 -6.19 -16.41 9.67
CA LEU A 245 -7.40 -15.81 9.10
C LEU A 245 -7.08 -14.96 7.86
N LEU A 246 -6.22 -13.95 8.00
CA LEU A 246 -5.94 -12.95 6.96
C LEU A 246 -5.21 -13.56 5.76
N GLU A 247 -4.10 -14.26 6.01
CA GLU A 247 -3.26 -14.80 4.94
C GLU A 247 -3.72 -16.19 4.51
N GLY A 248 -4.15 -17.01 5.48
CA GLY A 248 -4.57 -18.39 5.22
C GLY A 248 -5.96 -18.51 4.60
N ARG A 249 -6.97 -17.81 5.14
CA ARG A 249 -8.37 -17.95 4.71
C ARG A 249 -8.81 -16.91 3.70
N VAL A 250 -8.60 -15.62 3.98
CA VAL A 250 -9.10 -14.52 3.12
C VAL A 250 -8.08 -14.02 2.10
N LYS A 251 -6.86 -14.57 2.11
CA LYS A 251 -5.80 -14.35 1.10
C LYS A 251 -5.34 -12.90 0.98
N ALA A 252 -5.41 -12.15 2.07
CA ALA A 252 -4.74 -10.87 2.21
C ALA A 252 -3.26 -11.10 2.58
N HIS A 253 -2.39 -10.14 2.29
CA HIS A 253 -1.01 -10.14 2.77
C HIS A 253 -0.88 -9.11 3.91
N VAL A 254 -0.20 -9.45 5.01
CA VAL A 254 -0.01 -8.53 6.13
C VAL A 254 1.40 -7.95 6.11
N ASP A 255 1.51 -6.66 5.78
CA ASP A 255 2.78 -5.93 5.75
C ASP A 255 2.98 -5.14 7.05
N THR A 256 4.11 -5.37 7.70
CA THR A 256 4.38 -4.85 9.06
C THR A 256 5.07 -3.49 9.10
N THR A 257 5.25 -2.84 7.95
CA THR A 257 6.03 -1.59 7.80
C THR A 257 5.55 -0.48 8.75
N TYR A 258 4.24 -0.37 8.99
CA TYR A 258 3.63 0.66 9.85
C TYR A 258 3.16 0.14 11.22
N ARG A 259 3.58 -1.06 11.63
CA ARG A 259 3.02 -1.77 12.80
C ARG A 259 3.04 -0.97 14.11
N ARG A 260 4.02 -0.08 14.30
CA ARG A 260 4.27 0.64 15.55
C ARG A 260 3.47 1.93 15.67
#